data_AF-A0A9X0HZ48-F1
#
_entry.id   AF-A0A9X0HZ48-F1
#
_cell.length_a   1.000
_cell.length_b   1.000
_cell.length_c   1.000
_cell.angle_alpha   90.00
_cell.angle_beta   90.00
_cell.angle_gamma   90.00
#
_symmetry.space_group_name_H-M   'P 1'
#
loop_
_entity.id
_entity.type
_entity.pdbx_description
1 polymer ?
#
loop_
_entity_poly.entity_id
_entity_poly.type
_entity_poly.pdbx_seq_one_letter_code
_entity_poly.pdbx_strand_id
1 'polypeptide(L)'
;MEGLSLTPATQAVFDALTELGQGNVHELADKAGKARSTTDKAIKTLADAGLIAAVDTHADPAEGALTRWTLATSVEAADAVPDDATDLGGEHPVNPDETVPLNGIDPDNAADQPDIGDTEQADQTGNEADGDEAADEEPDDTADETDRDDADSDADDADSDADDADSDADDADSDADDADSDADDADSDADDADSDADDAGRTVAVVQPTRPGDRKVMAIKGVLADYGDDGATLALIVAESGIGHVTATRLLTAMEQADAARRLPGEPLRWIPGPTRASEVDPNPEPPRCPLCCQVIRGLANAPSATAAVLPLIRPDGTLHIVGPDGETHIVALSTRTAPRAAATTRSVARSGDGTVNADGNQPFGRGELERLTLDYLAASPGRQMTPQDIATALAAQLNRAVSNGAVRNNLTKAAAAGRILLVSDNPLTFVHPAPTDSGAAAEADPGSTEQS
;
A
#
# COMPACT_ATOMS: atom_id res chain seq x y z
N MET A 1 26.77 -24.72 1.56
CA MET A 1 25.55 -23.89 1.43
C MET A 1 25.21 -23.72 -0.05
N GLU A 2 24.99 -24.82 -0.77
CA GLU A 2 24.75 -24.78 -2.22
C GLU A 2 23.29 -25.19 -2.46
N GLY A 3 22.39 -24.22 -2.64
CA GLY A 3 21.00 -24.52 -3.01
C GLY A 3 19.94 -23.44 -2.72
N LEU A 4 20.23 -22.42 -1.90
CA LEU A 4 19.27 -21.34 -1.69
C LEU A 4 19.33 -20.37 -2.87
N SER A 5 18.33 -20.43 -3.75
CA SER A 5 18.15 -19.48 -4.85
C SER A 5 17.66 -18.14 -4.30
N LEU A 6 18.59 -17.30 -3.86
CA LEU A 6 18.30 -15.94 -3.41
C LEU A 6 17.89 -15.06 -4.59
N THR A 7 16.87 -14.22 -4.40
CA THR A 7 16.52 -13.22 -5.41
C THR A 7 17.67 -12.21 -5.58
N PRO A 8 17.83 -11.55 -6.75
CA PRO A 8 18.89 -10.57 -6.94
C PRO A 8 18.90 -9.42 -5.90
N ALA A 9 17.72 -9.06 -5.38
CA ALA A 9 17.62 -8.06 -4.32
C ALA A 9 18.09 -8.61 -2.97
N THR A 10 17.73 -9.84 -2.63
CA THR A 10 18.16 -10.51 -1.39
C THR A 10 19.67 -10.74 -1.40
N GLN A 11 20.23 -11.15 -2.54
CA GLN A 11 21.67 -11.32 -2.72
C GLN A 11 22.43 -10.01 -2.49
N ALA A 12 21.98 -8.90 -3.09
CA ALA A 12 22.62 -7.60 -2.90
C ALA A 12 22.65 -7.13 -1.43
N VAL A 13 21.58 -7.41 -0.67
CA VAL A 13 21.53 -7.10 0.77
C VAL A 13 22.45 -8.01 1.58
N PHE A 14 22.53 -9.29 1.22
CA PHE A 14 23.44 -10.25 1.85
C PHE A 14 24.92 -9.88 1.60
N ASP A 15 25.26 -9.48 0.38
CA ASP A 15 26.61 -9.01 0.03
C ASP A 15 26.96 -7.73 0.80
N ALA A 16 26.02 -6.78 0.89
CA ALA A 16 26.19 -5.55 1.67
C ALA A 16 26.41 -5.84 3.16
N LEU A 17 25.67 -6.79 3.74
CA LEU A 17 25.87 -7.21 5.12
C LEU A 17 27.21 -7.91 5.33
N THR A 18 27.64 -8.72 4.36
CA THR A 18 28.96 -9.38 4.38
C THR A 18 30.10 -8.37 4.35
N GLU A 19 29.96 -7.28 3.59
CA GLU A 19 30.96 -6.21 3.52
C GLU A 19 30.98 -5.34 4.80
N LEU A 20 29.82 -5.03 5.38
CA LEU A 20 29.72 -4.22 6.60
C LEU A 20 30.03 -5.01 7.88
N GLY A 21 29.90 -6.34 7.85
CA GLY A 21 29.93 -7.22 9.01
C GLY A 21 28.65 -7.16 9.84
N GLN A 22 28.19 -5.95 10.16
CA GLN A 22 26.91 -5.69 10.82
C GLN A 22 26.28 -4.39 10.31
N GLY A 23 24.95 -4.30 10.30
CA GLY A 23 24.27 -3.08 9.85
C GLY A 23 22.79 -3.02 10.23
N ASN A 24 22.26 -1.81 10.35
CA ASN A 24 20.82 -1.56 10.44
C ASN A 24 20.18 -1.49 9.03
N VAL A 25 18.84 -1.44 8.97
CA VAL A 25 18.10 -1.43 7.70
C VAL A 25 18.47 -0.27 6.77
N HIS A 26 18.83 0.91 7.30
CA HIS A 26 19.22 2.06 6.48
C HIS A 26 20.62 1.87 5.88
N GLU A 27 21.59 1.50 6.71
CA GLU A 27 22.97 1.22 6.27
C GLU A 27 22.99 0.16 5.16
N LEU A 28 22.18 -0.90 5.32
CA LEU A 28 22.04 -1.96 4.33
C LEU A 28 21.32 -1.51 3.06
N ALA A 29 20.31 -0.65 3.16
CA ALA A 29 19.59 -0.12 2.00
C ALA A 29 20.48 0.78 1.14
N ASP A 30 21.21 1.68 1.79
CA ASP A 30 22.14 2.60 1.12
C ASP A 30 23.28 1.82 0.46
N LYS A 31 23.87 0.84 1.18
CA LYS A 31 24.96 0.03 0.65
C LYS A 31 24.54 -0.90 -0.49
N ALA A 32 23.35 -1.51 -0.41
CA ALA A 32 22.83 -2.38 -1.46
C ALA A 32 22.23 -1.61 -2.66
N GLY A 33 22.07 -0.28 -2.55
CA GLY A 33 21.39 0.54 -3.55
C GLY A 33 19.92 0.13 -3.75
N LYS A 34 19.23 -0.25 -2.67
CA LYS A 34 17.84 -0.72 -2.69
C LYS A 34 16.94 0.17 -1.84
N ALA A 35 15.66 0.23 -2.20
CA ALA A 35 14.66 0.90 -1.39
C ALA A 35 14.50 0.20 -0.03
N ARG A 36 14.30 0.97 1.03
CA ARG A 36 14.18 0.49 2.41
C ARG A 36 13.17 -0.66 2.58
N SER A 37 12.02 -0.58 1.92
CA SER A 37 11.00 -1.66 1.95
C SER A 37 11.47 -2.97 1.33
N THR A 38 12.32 -2.90 0.30
CA THR A 38 12.92 -4.07 -0.34
C THR A 38 14.00 -4.67 0.54
N THR A 39 14.82 -3.83 1.17
CA THR A 39 15.84 -4.24 2.15
C THR A 39 15.21 -4.93 3.34
N ASP A 40 14.12 -4.38 3.90
CA ASP A 40 13.39 -4.97 5.02
C ASP A 40 12.86 -6.38 4.69
N LYS A 41 12.25 -6.53 3.50
CA LYS A 41 11.78 -7.84 3.02
C LYS A 41 12.92 -8.83 2.79
N ALA A 42 14.07 -8.36 2.29
CA ALA A 42 15.26 -9.17 2.10
C ALA A 42 15.87 -9.63 3.43
N ILE A 43 15.98 -8.72 4.41
CA ILE A 43 16.43 -9.02 5.78
C ILE A 43 15.54 -10.10 6.39
N LYS A 44 14.20 -9.93 6.33
CA LYS A 44 13.27 -10.95 6.81
C LYS A 44 13.51 -12.31 6.15
N THR A 45 13.67 -12.34 4.83
CA THR A 45 13.91 -13.59 4.09
C THR A 45 15.24 -14.26 4.50
N LEU A 46 16.29 -13.48 4.73
CA LEU A 46 17.59 -13.98 5.17
C LEU A 46 17.56 -14.48 6.63
N ALA A 47 16.81 -13.80 7.49
CA ALA A 47 16.61 -14.19 8.89
C ALA A 47 15.79 -15.48 8.99
N ASP A 48 14.70 -15.59 8.23
CA ASP A 48 13.87 -16.80 8.15
C ASP A 48 14.67 -17.99 7.61
N ALA A 49 15.66 -17.75 6.73
CA ALA A 49 16.58 -18.75 6.23
C ALA A 49 17.74 -19.10 7.20
N GLY A 50 17.81 -18.44 8.36
CA GLY A 50 18.88 -18.63 9.35
C GLY A 50 20.26 -18.15 8.87
N LEU A 51 20.33 -17.30 7.85
CA LEU A 51 21.58 -16.79 7.28
C LEU A 51 22.12 -15.56 8.02
N ILE A 52 21.23 -14.84 8.71
CA ILE A 52 21.55 -13.65 9.49
C ILE A 52 20.87 -13.72 10.85
N ALA A 53 21.44 -13.05 11.85
CA ALA A 53 20.89 -12.95 13.19
C ALA A 53 20.83 -11.48 13.62
N ALA A 54 19.84 -11.15 14.45
CA ALA A 54 19.81 -9.85 15.14
C ALA A 54 20.89 -9.85 16.23
N VAL A 55 21.75 -8.82 16.23
CA VAL A 55 22.86 -8.69 17.19
C VAL A 55 22.38 -8.22 18.55
N ASP A 56 21.30 -7.44 18.58
CA ASP A 56 20.84 -6.77 19.79
C ASP A 56 19.32 -6.86 19.90
N THR A 57 18.85 -8.00 20.39
CA THR A 57 17.42 -8.22 20.69
C THR A 57 17.02 -7.63 22.04
N HIS A 58 17.97 -7.13 22.83
CA HIS A 58 17.73 -6.53 24.14
C HIS A 58 17.67 -5.01 24.12
N ALA A 59 17.96 -4.39 22.98
CA ALA A 59 17.72 -2.97 22.76
C ALA A 59 16.23 -2.66 22.99
N ASP A 60 15.96 -1.87 24.03
CA ASP A 60 14.61 -1.43 24.37
C ASP A 60 14.04 -0.62 23.19
N PRO A 61 12.91 -1.04 22.59
CA PRO A 61 12.27 -0.28 21.52
C PRO A 61 11.92 1.16 21.94
N ALA A 62 11.81 1.45 23.24
CA ALA A 62 11.60 2.81 23.76
C ALA A 62 12.83 3.72 23.61
N GLU A 63 14.05 3.17 23.57
CA GLU A 63 15.27 3.95 23.37
C GLU A 63 15.54 4.27 21.88
N GLY A 64 14.71 3.78 20.96
CA GLY A 64 14.83 4.07 19.53
C GLY A 64 16.08 3.46 18.88
N ALA A 65 16.76 2.53 19.55
CA ALA A 65 17.87 1.79 19.00
C ALA A 65 17.37 0.86 17.89
N LEU A 66 17.79 1.15 16.66
CA LEU A 66 17.42 0.35 15.49
C LEU A 66 18.10 -1.03 15.55
N THR A 67 17.32 -2.11 15.40
CA THR A 67 17.83 -3.49 15.34
C THR A 67 18.97 -3.61 14.31
N ARG A 68 20.12 -4.09 14.77
CA ARG A 68 21.28 -4.39 13.91
C ARG A 68 21.32 -5.87 13.58
N TRP A 69 21.72 -6.17 12.35
CA TRP A 69 21.82 -7.52 11.82
C TRP A 69 23.29 -7.87 11.58
N THR A 70 23.66 -9.14 11.77
CA THR A 70 24.96 -9.71 11.44
C THR A 70 24.78 -11.03 10.70
N LEU A 71 25.81 -11.49 10.00
CA LEU A 71 25.81 -12.85 9.45
C LEU A 71 25.70 -13.85 10.60
N ALA A 72 24.85 -14.86 10.45
CA ALA A 72 24.83 -15.98 11.38
C ALA A 72 26.18 -16.67 11.26
N THR A 73 27.07 -16.47 12.24
CA THR A 73 28.26 -17.29 12.35
C THR A 73 27.74 -18.70 12.46
N SER A 74 28.05 -19.54 11.46
CA SER A 74 27.87 -20.98 11.61
C SER A 74 28.68 -21.33 12.85
N VAL A 75 27.99 -21.49 13.97
CA VAL A 75 28.55 -22.09 15.16
C VAL A 75 28.82 -23.52 14.73
N GLU A 76 29.96 -23.74 14.06
CA GLU A 76 30.62 -25.02 14.09
C GLU A 76 30.61 -25.44 15.55
N ALA A 77 30.06 -26.62 15.78
CA ALA A 77 29.96 -27.28 17.07
C ALA A 77 31.32 -27.26 17.77
N ALA A 78 31.63 -26.17 18.45
CA ALA A 78 32.56 -26.16 19.55
C ALA A 78 31.81 -26.90 20.65
N ASP A 79 32.04 -28.21 20.70
CA ASP A 79 31.86 -29.04 21.88
C ASP A 79 32.23 -28.20 23.12
N ALA A 80 31.21 -27.71 23.81
CA ALA A 80 31.33 -27.19 25.15
C ALA A 80 31.64 -28.41 26.02
N VAL A 81 32.92 -28.76 26.09
CA VAL A 81 33.45 -29.59 27.17
C VAL A 81 33.16 -28.81 28.45
N PRO A 82 32.37 -29.34 29.40
CA PRO A 82 32.18 -28.70 30.68
C PRO A 82 33.47 -28.89 31.48
N ASP A 83 34.32 -27.86 31.53
CA ASP A 83 35.40 -27.78 32.50
C ASP A 83 34.79 -27.46 33.87
N ASP A 84 34.40 -28.55 34.54
CA ASP A 84 34.25 -28.66 35.97
C ASP A 84 35.63 -28.53 36.63
N ALA A 85 35.94 -27.35 37.15
CA ALA A 85 36.95 -27.19 38.20
C ALA A 85 36.70 -25.90 38.99
N THR A 86 35.88 -26.03 40.03
CA THR A 86 36.00 -25.20 41.23
C THR A 86 37.43 -25.25 41.77
N ASP A 87 38.12 -24.11 41.87
CA ASP A 87 39.12 -23.93 42.91
C ASP A 87 39.11 -22.50 43.45
N LEU A 88 39.18 -22.45 44.77
CA LEU A 88 38.91 -21.35 45.66
C LEU A 88 40.20 -20.63 46.04
N GLY A 89 40.10 -19.30 46.15
CA GLY A 89 40.84 -18.54 47.16
C GLY A 89 42.20 -18.00 46.75
N GLY A 90 42.44 -16.73 47.08
CA GLY A 90 43.77 -16.14 46.91
C GLY A 90 43.82 -14.62 46.88
N GLU A 91 43.31 -14.00 47.94
CA GLU A 91 43.77 -12.75 48.55
C GLU A 91 44.88 -11.87 47.90
N HIS A 92 44.57 -10.57 47.87
CA HIS A 92 45.40 -9.41 48.28
C HIS A 92 46.22 -8.60 47.25
N PRO A 93 46.48 -7.30 47.55
CA PRO A 93 46.42 -6.18 46.59
C PRO A 93 47.80 -5.54 46.39
N VAL A 94 47.86 -4.41 45.66
CA VAL A 94 48.68 -3.19 45.89
C VAL A 94 48.89 -2.44 44.54
N ASN A 95 48.28 -1.24 44.47
CA ASN A 95 48.70 0.06 43.89
C ASN A 95 50.11 0.19 43.27
N PRO A 96 50.46 1.36 42.65
CA PRO A 96 49.69 2.30 41.81
C PRO A 96 50.55 2.78 40.59
N ASP A 97 50.04 3.80 39.88
CA ASP A 97 50.85 4.89 39.29
C ASP A 97 51.72 4.57 38.07
N GLU A 98 51.24 4.94 36.88
CA GLU A 98 52.14 5.60 35.93
C GLU A 98 51.38 6.62 35.06
N THR A 99 52.02 7.76 34.93
CA THR A 99 51.53 9.02 34.42
C THR A 99 52.22 9.33 33.08
N VAL A 100 51.48 10.02 32.19
CA VAL A 100 51.90 10.85 31.01
C VAL A 100 52.65 10.15 29.83
N PRO A 101 52.76 10.78 28.62
CA PRO A 101 52.09 11.97 28.07
C PRO A 101 51.58 11.90 26.62
N LEU A 102 50.76 12.92 26.32
CA LEU A 102 50.47 13.60 25.06
C LEU A 102 51.59 13.58 24.00
N ASN A 103 51.24 13.22 22.76
CA ASN A 103 51.80 13.68 21.49
C ASN A 103 50.65 13.55 20.47
N GLY A 104 50.12 14.57 19.78
CA GLY A 104 50.72 15.82 19.37
C GLY A 104 51.24 15.72 17.93
N ILE A 105 50.38 15.40 16.94
CA ILE A 105 50.65 15.66 15.51
C ILE A 105 49.35 16.03 14.80
N ASP A 106 49.31 17.25 14.33
CA ASP A 106 48.44 17.84 13.31
C ASP A 106 49.35 18.84 12.54
N PRO A 107 48.93 19.44 11.43
CA PRO A 107 48.62 18.93 10.09
C PRO A 107 49.74 19.31 9.10
N ASP A 108 49.80 18.68 7.92
CA ASP A 108 50.25 19.31 6.66
C ASP A 108 50.29 18.24 5.55
N ASN A 109 49.25 18.18 4.70
CA ASN A 109 49.43 17.67 3.34
C ASN A 109 48.49 18.38 2.37
N ALA A 110 48.94 19.55 1.94
CA ALA A 110 48.37 20.28 0.83
C ALA A 110 48.89 19.73 -0.51
N ALA A 111 48.02 19.80 -1.51
CA ALA A 111 48.32 19.92 -2.94
C ALA A 111 48.99 18.72 -3.66
N ASP A 112 48.22 18.05 -4.53
CA ASP A 112 48.46 18.18 -5.96
C ASP A 112 47.29 17.61 -6.78
N GLN A 113 46.61 18.49 -7.53
CA GLN A 113 45.87 18.14 -8.74
C GLN A 113 46.86 18.15 -9.91
N PRO A 114 46.63 17.31 -10.93
CA PRO A 114 46.64 17.91 -12.26
C PRO A 114 45.37 17.61 -13.06
N ASP A 115 44.71 18.72 -13.37
CA ASP A 115 44.10 19.09 -14.66
C ASP A 115 44.61 18.28 -15.87
N ILE A 116 43.69 17.60 -16.55
CA ILE A 116 43.89 17.08 -17.90
C ILE A 116 42.66 17.47 -18.74
N GLY A 117 42.66 18.71 -19.21
CA GLY A 117 42.87 18.97 -20.63
C GLY A 117 41.81 18.48 -21.61
N ASP A 118 41.03 19.45 -22.10
CA ASP A 118 40.30 19.49 -23.37
C ASP A 118 40.90 18.66 -24.51
N THR A 119 40.03 17.93 -25.23
CA THR A 119 40.26 17.61 -26.64
C THR A 119 38.91 17.67 -27.37
N GLU A 120 38.66 18.84 -27.96
CA GLU A 120 37.69 19.02 -29.04
C GLU A 120 38.22 18.42 -30.36
N GLN A 121 37.26 18.17 -31.28
CA GLN A 121 37.38 18.11 -32.75
C GLN A 121 37.86 16.80 -33.43
N ALA A 122 36.90 16.13 -34.07
CA ALA A 122 36.73 16.02 -35.53
C ALA A 122 35.69 14.90 -35.79
N ASP A 123 34.48 15.19 -36.28
CA ASP A 123 34.17 15.41 -37.70
C ASP A 123 34.65 14.26 -38.61
N GLN A 124 33.73 13.35 -38.96
CA GLN A 124 33.72 12.64 -40.24
C GLN A 124 32.44 11.80 -40.44
N THR A 125 31.62 12.27 -41.39
CA THR A 125 31.05 11.52 -42.55
C THR A 125 30.51 10.11 -42.26
N GLY A 126 29.22 9.85 -42.38
CA GLY A 126 28.52 9.87 -43.67
C GLY A 126 28.75 8.54 -44.39
N ASN A 127 27.81 7.60 -44.28
CA ASN A 127 27.72 6.47 -45.21
C ASN A 127 26.25 6.01 -45.31
N GLU A 128 25.59 6.50 -46.34
CA GLU A 128 24.43 5.85 -46.97
C GLU A 128 24.98 4.66 -47.78
N ALA A 129 24.38 3.47 -47.63
CA ALA A 129 24.42 2.44 -48.65
C ALA A 129 23.33 1.38 -48.40
N ASP A 130 22.43 1.33 -49.38
CA ASP A 130 21.59 0.26 -49.88
C ASP A 130 21.87 -1.18 -49.42
N GLY A 131 20.78 -1.96 -49.33
CA GLY A 131 20.83 -3.42 -49.24
C GLY A 131 19.46 -4.07 -49.17
N ASP A 132 18.71 -4.01 -50.29
CA ASP A 132 17.73 -5.04 -50.68
C ASP A 132 18.34 -6.44 -50.49
N GLU A 133 17.60 -7.41 -49.94
CA GLU A 133 17.26 -8.65 -50.64
C GLU A 133 16.47 -9.63 -49.75
N ALA A 134 15.60 -10.36 -50.44
CA ALA A 134 14.61 -11.28 -49.95
C ALA A 134 15.14 -12.68 -49.64
N ALA A 135 14.49 -13.35 -48.68
CA ALA A 135 14.32 -14.81 -48.55
C ALA A 135 13.23 -14.98 -47.47
N ASP A 136 12.02 -15.48 -47.70
CA ASP A 136 11.56 -16.68 -48.40
C ASP A 136 12.19 -17.96 -47.83
N GLU A 137 11.77 -18.34 -46.62
CA GLU A 137 11.81 -19.73 -46.12
C GLU A 137 10.61 -19.97 -45.19
N GLU A 138 9.57 -20.62 -45.71
CA GLU A 138 8.77 -21.59 -44.94
C GLU A 138 9.63 -22.84 -44.71
N PRO A 139 9.50 -23.52 -43.56
CA PRO A 139 8.79 -24.80 -43.65
C PRO A 139 7.97 -25.19 -42.41
N ASP A 140 6.76 -25.67 -42.71
CA ASP A 140 6.29 -27.06 -42.54
C ASP A 140 6.27 -27.73 -41.15
N ASP A 141 5.16 -28.45 -41.00
CA ASP A 141 4.66 -29.22 -39.89
C ASP A 141 5.65 -30.24 -39.32
N THR A 142 5.81 -30.26 -37.99
CA THR A 142 5.97 -31.52 -37.26
C THR A 142 5.09 -31.57 -36.03
N ALA A 143 3.99 -32.29 -36.18
CA ALA A 143 3.31 -32.97 -35.09
C ALA A 143 4.32 -33.82 -34.30
N ASP A 144 4.32 -33.66 -32.98
CA ASP A 144 4.84 -34.68 -32.08
C ASP A 144 3.82 -34.91 -30.96
N GLU A 145 3.06 -35.98 -31.16
CA GLU A 145 2.23 -36.59 -30.14
C GLU A 145 3.15 -37.36 -29.20
N THR A 146 3.23 -36.92 -27.95
CA THR A 146 3.69 -37.80 -26.87
C THR A 146 2.60 -37.92 -25.82
N ASP A 147 1.82 -38.98 -26.00
CA ASP A 147 1.25 -39.77 -24.92
C ASP A 147 2.23 -39.86 -23.74
N ARG A 148 1.78 -39.46 -22.55
CA ARG A 148 2.27 -40.06 -21.31
C ARG A 148 1.10 -40.26 -20.35
N ASP A 149 0.86 -41.54 -20.15
CA ASP A 149 -0.07 -42.18 -19.24
C ASP A 149 0.11 -41.72 -17.78
N ASP A 150 -1.04 -41.74 -17.10
CA ASP A 150 -1.28 -42.30 -15.76
C ASP A 150 -0.04 -42.55 -14.88
N ALA A 151 0.03 -41.79 -13.79
CA ALA A 151 0.59 -42.28 -12.54
C ALA A 151 -0.28 -41.80 -11.38
N ASP A 152 -1.23 -42.66 -10.99
CA ASP A 152 -1.75 -42.73 -9.64
C ASP A 152 -0.59 -42.72 -8.64
N SER A 153 -0.70 -41.89 -7.61
CA SER A 153 0.14 -41.96 -6.43
C SER A 153 -0.73 -41.65 -5.22
N ASP A 154 -1.48 -42.67 -4.83
CA ASP A 154 -1.92 -42.84 -3.46
C ASP A 154 -0.69 -42.78 -2.53
N ALA A 155 -0.72 -41.88 -1.56
CA ALA A 155 0.16 -41.93 -0.40
C ALA A 155 -0.67 -41.64 0.84
N ASP A 156 -0.94 -42.74 1.54
CA ASP A 156 -1.53 -42.83 2.86
C ASP A 156 -0.74 -42.06 3.94
N ASP A 157 -1.49 -41.65 4.96
CA ASP A 157 -1.17 -41.66 6.38
C ASP A 157 0.21 -41.17 6.88
N ALA A 158 0.15 -40.05 7.59
CA ALA A 158 0.95 -39.88 8.80
C ALA A 158 0.15 -39.07 9.83
N ASP A 159 -0.61 -39.80 10.67
CA ASP A 159 -0.93 -39.35 12.02
C ASP A 159 0.37 -38.96 12.73
N SER A 160 0.37 -37.78 13.34
CA SER A 160 1.40 -37.39 14.30
C SER A 160 0.70 -36.67 15.43
N ASP A 161 0.19 -37.51 16.36
CA ASP A 161 -0.07 -37.13 17.74
C ASP A 161 1.21 -36.52 18.32
N ALA A 162 1.12 -35.25 18.70
CA ALA A 162 2.08 -34.62 19.61
C ALA A 162 1.28 -34.08 20.80
N ASP A 163 1.23 -34.92 21.83
CA ASP A 163 0.87 -34.58 23.19
C ASP A 163 1.84 -33.54 23.78
N ASP A 164 1.29 -32.80 24.75
CA ASP A 164 1.96 -32.16 25.88
C ASP A 164 2.94 -30.99 25.65
N ALA A 165 2.48 -29.79 26.06
CA ALA A 165 3.10 -29.10 27.18
C ALA A 165 2.19 -27.98 27.71
N ASP A 166 1.55 -28.24 28.85
CA ASP A 166 1.09 -27.22 29.78
C ASP A 166 2.26 -26.27 30.11
N SER A 167 2.01 -24.97 30.02
CA SER A 167 2.86 -23.96 30.62
C SER A 167 1.97 -22.89 31.21
N ASP A 168 1.49 -23.19 32.41
CA ASP A 168 1.10 -22.21 33.41
C ASP A 168 2.28 -21.25 33.63
N ALA A 169 2.08 -19.97 33.35
CA ALA A 169 2.97 -18.91 33.80
C ALA A 169 2.14 -17.68 34.19
N ASP A 170 1.84 -17.70 35.48
CA ASP A 170 1.51 -16.66 36.44
C ASP A 170 1.37 -15.19 35.98
N ASP A 171 0.30 -14.61 36.52
CA ASP A 171 0.05 -13.20 36.77
C ASP A 171 1.31 -12.42 37.20
N ALA A 172 1.58 -11.33 36.50
CA ALA A 172 2.33 -10.22 37.04
C ALA A 172 1.57 -8.92 36.74
N ASP A 173 0.74 -8.53 37.70
CA ASP A 173 0.33 -7.15 37.90
C ASP A 173 1.56 -6.24 37.85
N SER A 174 1.51 -5.20 37.03
CA SER A 174 2.43 -4.07 37.13
C SER A 174 1.62 -2.81 36.89
N ASP A 175 1.06 -2.33 38.00
CA ASP A 175 0.70 -0.94 38.20
C ASP A 175 1.91 -0.06 37.84
N ALA A 176 1.77 0.75 36.80
CA ALA A 176 2.73 1.81 36.49
C ALA A 176 1.99 3.15 36.61
N ASP A 177 2.37 3.85 37.66
CA ASP A 177 1.90 5.17 38.07
C ASP A 177 1.96 6.21 36.95
N ASP A 178 0.90 7.02 36.93
CA ASP A 178 0.80 8.32 36.27
C ASP A 178 1.99 9.22 36.64
N ALA A 179 2.80 9.58 35.65
CA ALA A 179 3.71 10.70 35.72
C ALA A 179 3.18 11.82 34.83
N ASP A 180 2.49 12.77 35.48
CA ASP A 180 2.20 14.11 34.97
C ASP A 180 3.47 14.72 34.35
N SER A 181 3.36 15.16 33.11
CA SER A 181 4.29 16.11 32.52
C SER A 181 3.47 17.18 31.82
N ASP A 182 3.07 18.16 32.64
CA ASP A 182 2.69 19.49 32.21
C ASP A 182 3.82 20.07 31.36
N ALA A 183 3.56 20.23 30.06
CA ALA A 183 4.30 21.13 29.20
C ALA A 183 3.29 22.07 28.57
N ASP A 184 3.20 23.26 29.19
CA ASP A 184 2.67 24.47 28.60
C ASP A 184 3.27 24.68 27.20
N ASP A 185 2.43 24.77 26.17
CA ASP A 185 2.78 25.55 24.99
C ASP A 185 1.58 26.37 24.53
N ALA A 186 1.92 27.63 24.33
CA ALA A 186 1.04 28.78 24.26
C ALA A 186 0.36 28.94 22.90
N ASP A 187 -0.83 29.56 22.98
CA ASP A 187 -1.39 30.55 22.07
C ASP A 187 -1.03 30.47 20.59
N SER A 188 -2.02 30.11 19.77
CA SER A 188 -2.27 30.78 18.49
C SER A 188 -3.75 30.69 18.13
N ASP A 189 -4.49 31.68 18.63
CA ASP A 189 -5.80 32.07 18.13
C ASP A 189 -5.74 32.38 16.63
N ALA A 190 -6.61 31.74 15.85
CA ALA A 190 -7.12 32.29 14.61
C ALA A 190 -8.52 31.73 14.37
N ASP A 191 -9.50 32.53 14.77
CA ASP A 191 -10.90 32.42 14.38
C ASP A 191 -11.04 32.39 12.85
N ASP A 192 -11.82 31.43 12.35
CA ASP A 192 -12.67 31.67 11.17
C ASP A 192 -13.94 30.81 11.33
N ALA A 193 -14.94 31.44 11.94
CA ALA A 193 -16.31 31.00 11.93
C ALA A 193 -16.95 31.45 10.62
N ASP A 194 -17.28 30.51 9.74
CA ASP A 194 -18.33 30.72 8.74
C ASP A 194 -19.40 29.65 8.89
N SER A 195 -20.56 30.15 9.29
CA SER A 195 -21.82 29.43 9.41
C SER A 195 -22.55 29.52 8.09
N ASP A 196 -22.88 28.38 7.48
CA ASP A 196 -23.96 28.33 6.49
C ASP A 196 -24.85 27.12 6.78
N ALA A 197 -25.99 27.43 7.38
CA ALA A 197 -27.21 26.67 7.22
C ALA A 197 -27.81 27.03 5.86
N ASP A 198 -28.20 26.05 5.05
CA ASP A 198 -29.58 26.00 4.56
C ASP A 198 -29.93 24.75 3.73
N ASP A 199 -31.12 24.27 4.10
CA ASP A 199 -32.25 23.86 3.26
C ASP A 199 -32.18 22.59 2.39
N ALA A 200 -33.04 21.65 2.78
CA ALA A 200 -33.29 20.39 2.13
C ALA A 200 -34.34 20.54 1.01
N GLY A 201 -33.91 20.39 -0.24
CA GLY A 201 -34.85 20.34 -1.36
C GLY A 201 -34.25 19.84 -2.67
N ARG A 202 -34.55 18.57 -2.98
CA ARG A 202 -34.48 17.94 -4.32
C ARG A 202 -33.09 17.54 -4.84
N THR A 203 -32.85 16.23 -4.85
CA THR A 203 -31.64 15.58 -5.40
C THR A 203 -31.50 15.80 -6.91
N VAL A 204 -30.80 16.87 -7.28
CA VAL A 204 -30.04 16.96 -8.52
C VAL A 204 -28.65 16.42 -8.20
N ALA A 205 -28.07 15.60 -9.06
CA ALA A 205 -26.71 15.10 -8.89
C ALA A 205 -25.74 16.29 -8.74
N VAL A 206 -25.37 16.60 -7.50
CA VAL A 206 -24.40 17.63 -7.18
C VAL A 206 -23.05 17.13 -7.69
N VAL A 207 -22.59 17.69 -8.80
CA VAL A 207 -21.19 17.65 -9.19
C VAL A 207 -20.43 18.23 -8.00
N GLN A 208 -19.68 17.39 -7.27
CA GLN A 208 -18.89 17.88 -6.15
C GLN A 208 -17.99 19.01 -6.65
N PRO A 209 -17.88 20.14 -5.93
CA PRO A 209 -16.94 21.19 -6.31
C PRO A 209 -15.56 20.54 -6.43
N THR A 210 -14.94 20.71 -7.60
CA THR A 210 -13.61 20.19 -7.93
C THR A 210 -12.66 20.55 -6.80
N ARG A 211 -12.26 19.55 -6.02
CA ARG A 211 -11.28 19.72 -4.96
C ARG A 211 -10.04 20.40 -5.55
N PRO A 212 -9.35 21.27 -4.78
CA PRO A 212 -8.08 21.84 -5.20
C PRO A 212 -7.22 20.73 -5.80
N GLY A 213 -6.80 20.91 -7.06
CA GLY A 213 -6.17 19.86 -7.86
C GLY A 213 -5.10 19.11 -7.05
N ASP A 214 -5.11 17.79 -7.12
CA ASP A 214 -4.20 16.95 -6.34
C ASP A 214 -2.76 17.46 -6.54
N ARG A 215 -2.08 17.81 -5.43
CA ARG A 215 -0.72 18.37 -5.43
C ARG A 215 0.24 17.50 -6.23
N LYS A 216 0.03 16.18 -6.26
CA LYS A 216 0.83 15.23 -7.03
C LYS A 216 0.59 15.36 -8.53
N VAL A 217 -0.66 15.55 -8.96
CA VAL A 217 -0.98 15.80 -10.38
C VAL A 217 -0.36 17.12 -10.84
N MET A 218 -0.44 18.16 -10.01
CA MET A 218 0.19 19.45 -10.30
C MET A 218 1.72 19.32 -10.43
N ALA A 219 2.36 18.54 -9.55
CA ALA A 219 3.80 18.27 -9.62
C ALA A 219 4.20 17.54 -10.91
N ILE A 220 3.49 16.46 -11.28
CA ILE A 220 3.75 15.74 -12.54
C ILE A 220 3.55 16.66 -13.73
N LYS A 221 2.48 17.47 -13.73
CA LYS A 221 2.21 18.41 -14.82
C LYS A 221 3.29 19.50 -14.95
N GLY A 222 3.85 19.97 -13.83
CA GLY A 222 4.99 20.88 -13.81
C GLY A 222 6.18 20.27 -14.55
N VAL A 223 6.56 19.04 -14.17
CA VAL A 223 7.65 18.31 -14.85
C VAL A 223 7.36 18.16 -16.34
N LEU A 224 6.16 17.74 -16.74
CA LEU A 224 5.82 17.61 -18.16
C LEU A 224 5.91 18.95 -18.92
N ALA A 225 5.56 20.07 -18.27
CA ALA A 225 5.67 21.40 -18.88
C ALA A 225 7.13 21.83 -19.07
N ASP A 226 8.02 21.46 -18.15
CA ASP A 226 9.46 21.79 -18.23
C ASP A 226 10.15 21.08 -19.40
N TYR A 227 9.72 19.85 -19.73
CA TYR A 227 10.24 19.09 -20.88
C TYR A 227 9.52 19.39 -22.21
N GLY A 228 8.42 20.16 -22.20
CA GLY A 228 7.71 20.60 -23.39
C GLY A 228 7.34 19.47 -24.36
N ASP A 229 7.64 19.67 -25.64
CA ASP A 229 7.32 18.72 -26.72
C ASP A 229 8.30 17.54 -26.82
N ASP A 230 9.48 17.62 -26.18
CA ASP A 230 10.45 16.51 -26.14
C ASP A 230 9.96 15.37 -25.23
N GLY A 231 9.15 15.71 -24.23
CA GLY A 231 8.52 14.80 -23.29
C GLY A 231 9.49 14.18 -22.28
N ALA A 232 8.92 13.75 -21.15
CA ALA A 232 9.65 13.14 -20.04
C ALA A 232 9.42 11.64 -19.99
N THR A 233 10.46 10.86 -19.68
CA THR A 233 10.31 9.42 -19.39
C THR A 233 9.72 9.23 -18.00
N LEU A 234 9.08 8.09 -17.75
CA LEU A 234 8.51 7.78 -16.44
C LEU A 234 9.55 7.85 -15.31
N ALA A 235 10.78 7.37 -15.55
CA ALA A 235 11.86 7.42 -14.58
C ALA A 235 12.24 8.87 -14.22
N LEU A 236 12.29 9.75 -15.22
CA LEU A 236 12.59 11.17 -15.03
C LEU A 236 11.48 11.89 -14.26
N ILE A 237 10.22 11.61 -14.60
CA ILE A 237 9.07 12.16 -13.87
C ILE A 237 9.11 11.75 -12.40
N VAL A 238 9.43 10.50 -12.10
CA VAL A 238 9.56 10.00 -10.73
C VAL A 238 10.69 10.70 -9.97
N ALA A 239 11.86 10.87 -10.63
CA ALA A 239 13.02 11.53 -10.03
C ALA A 239 12.73 13.00 -9.70
N GLU A 240 12.17 13.76 -10.64
CA GLU A 240 11.94 15.21 -10.50
C GLU A 240 10.73 15.54 -9.60
N SER A 241 9.66 14.73 -9.68
CA SER A 241 8.46 15.00 -8.87
C SER A 241 8.55 14.48 -7.43
N GLY A 242 9.50 13.58 -7.13
CA GLY A 242 9.57 12.86 -5.87
C GLY A 242 8.40 11.88 -5.63
N ILE A 243 7.57 11.63 -6.65
CA ILE A 243 6.42 10.73 -6.54
C ILE A 243 6.85 9.31 -6.90
N GLY A 244 6.58 8.36 -6.00
CA GLY A 244 6.90 6.95 -6.23
C GLY A 244 6.31 6.39 -7.53
N HIS A 245 7.07 5.50 -8.19
CA HIS A 245 6.79 4.98 -9.53
C HIS A 245 5.35 4.49 -9.73
N VAL A 246 4.82 3.69 -8.81
CA VAL A 246 3.43 3.17 -8.89
C VAL A 246 2.39 4.29 -8.90
N THR A 247 2.61 5.34 -8.10
CA THR A 247 1.70 6.50 -8.03
C THR A 247 1.82 7.35 -9.29
N ALA A 248 3.04 7.59 -9.77
CA ALA A 248 3.27 8.35 -11.01
C ALA A 248 2.61 7.67 -12.21
N THR A 249 2.76 6.36 -12.37
CA THR A 249 2.11 5.59 -13.46
C THR A 249 0.58 5.69 -13.40
N ARG A 250 0.00 5.56 -12.21
CA ARG A 250 -1.46 5.69 -12.03
C ARG A 250 -1.94 7.09 -12.39
N LEU A 251 -1.26 8.13 -11.91
CA LEU A 251 -1.63 9.52 -12.18
C LEU A 251 -1.43 9.90 -13.66
N LEU A 252 -0.36 9.43 -14.31
CA LEU A 252 -0.18 9.62 -15.75
C LEU A 252 -1.28 8.95 -16.56
N THR A 253 -1.76 7.78 -16.15
CA THR A 253 -2.92 7.12 -16.78
C THR A 253 -4.19 7.95 -16.59
N ALA A 254 -4.39 8.54 -15.40
CA ALA A 254 -5.53 9.44 -15.16
C ALA A 254 -5.43 10.74 -15.97
N MET A 255 -4.22 11.31 -16.06
CA MET A 255 -3.94 12.47 -16.90
C MET A 255 -4.15 12.17 -18.38
N GLU A 256 -3.80 10.98 -18.86
CA GLU A 256 -4.07 10.51 -20.22
C GLU A 256 -5.56 10.45 -20.51
N GLN A 257 -6.35 9.89 -19.58
CA GLN A 257 -7.81 9.82 -19.71
C GLN A 257 -8.48 11.20 -19.74
N ALA A 258 -7.89 12.18 -19.05
CA ALA A 258 -8.36 13.56 -19.05
C ALA A 258 -7.76 14.41 -20.18
N ASP A 259 -6.91 13.87 -21.06
CA ASP A 259 -6.12 14.63 -22.06
C ASP A 259 -5.24 15.74 -21.43
N ALA A 260 -4.78 15.52 -20.20
CA ALA A 260 -3.83 16.37 -19.49
C ALA A 260 -2.36 15.93 -19.70
N ALA A 261 -2.15 14.70 -20.18
CA ALA A 261 -0.86 14.18 -20.64
C ALA A 261 -1.08 13.26 -21.84
N ARG A 262 -0.11 13.17 -22.76
CA ARG A 262 -0.17 12.26 -23.92
C ARG A 262 1.14 11.49 -24.04
N ARG A 263 1.07 10.26 -24.56
CA ARG A 263 2.26 9.45 -24.86
C ARG A 263 2.82 9.83 -26.22
N LEU A 264 4.12 10.09 -26.30
CA LEU A 264 4.85 10.16 -27.55
C LEU A 264 5.19 8.73 -28.01
N PRO A 265 4.97 8.39 -29.29
CA PRO A 265 5.45 7.14 -29.85
C PRO A 265 6.98 7.13 -29.87
N GLY A 266 7.58 6.04 -29.39
CA GLY A 266 9.03 5.86 -29.34
C GLY A 266 9.47 5.04 -28.13
N GLU A 267 10.66 4.44 -28.23
CA GLU A 267 11.35 3.83 -27.09
C GLU A 267 12.55 4.71 -26.69
N PRO A 268 12.68 5.10 -25.41
CA PRO A 268 11.76 4.83 -24.30
C PRO A 268 10.45 5.63 -24.41
N LEU A 269 9.38 5.10 -23.81
CA LEU A 269 8.07 5.77 -23.75
C LEU A 269 8.20 7.13 -23.04
N ARG A 270 7.80 8.20 -23.75
CA ARG A 270 7.83 9.59 -23.26
C ARG A 270 6.42 10.14 -23.11
N TRP A 271 6.27 11.06 -22.16
CA TRP A 271 5.02 11.75 -21.86
C TRP A 271 5.17 13.24 -22.15
N ILE A 272 4.20 13.83 -22.84
CA ILE A 272 4.10 15.26 -23.12
C ILE A 272 2.87 15.86 -22.43
N PRO A 273 2.87 17.17 -22.14
CA PRO A 273 1.72 17.83 -21.56
C PRO A 273 0.54 17.83 -22.56
N GLY A 274 -0.65 17.55 -22.05
CA GLY A 274 -1.92 17.69 -22.77
C GLY A 274 -2.58 19.05 -22.53
N PRO A 275 -3.59 19.41 -23.34
CA PRO A 275 -4.29 20.69 -23.22
C PRO A 275 -5.07 20.85 -21.90
N THR A 276 -5.55 19.76 -21.30
CA THR A 276 -6.40 19.79 -20.10
C THR A 276 -5.63 20.20 -18.85
N ARG A 277 -6.20 21.10 -18.02
CA ARG A 277 -5.55 21.61 -16.80
C ARG A 277 -5.41 20.50 -15.74
N ALA A 278 -4.34 20.55 -14.94
CA ALA A 278 -4.13 19.57 -13.87
C ALA A 278 -5.23 19.58 -12.79
N SER A 279 -5.92 20.72 -12.59
CA SER A 279 -7.07 20.83 -11.70
C SER A 279 -8.32 20.08 -12.17
N GLU A 280 -8.37 19.72 -13.45
CA GLU A 280 -9.50 19.00 -14.06
C GLU A 280 -9.27 17.48 -14.09
N VAL A 281 -8.09 17.03 -13.68
CA VAL A 281 -7.75 15.61 -13.63
C VAL A 281 -8.29 15.03 -12.33
N ASP A 282 -9.16 14.03 -12.43
CA ASP A 282 -9.51 13.18 -11.29
C ASP A 282 -8.33 12.23 -10.99
N PRO A 283 -7.68 12.32 -9.81
CA PRO A 283 -6.56 11.44 -9.46
C PRO A 283 -6.97 9.97 -9.27
N ASN A 284 -8.27 9.69 -9.18
CA ASN A 284 -8.82 8.35 -9.03
C ASN A 284 -9.96 8.13 -10.05
N PRO A 285 -9.65 8.18 -11.36
CA PRO A 285 -10.67 8.07 -12.38
C PRO A 285 -11.37 6.72 -12.27
N GLU A 286 -12.66 6.69 -12.54
CA GLU A 286 -13.39 5.42 -12.56
C GLU A 286 -12.71 4.45 -13.53
N PRO A 287 -12.48 3.19 -13.13
CA PRO A 287 -11.84 2.22 -13.98
C PRO A 287 -12.58 2.15 -15.33
N PRO A 288 -11.88 2.22 -16.47
CA PRO A 288 -12.52 2.22 -17.77
C PRO A 288 -13.40 0.97 -17.90
N ARG A 289 -14.67 1.21 -18.21
CA ARG A 289 -15.67 0.16 -18.40
C ARG A 289 -15.84 -0.08 -19.88
N CYS A 290 -16.02 -1.34 -20.25
CA CYS A 290 -16.40 -1.70 -21.60
C CYS A 290 -17.75 -1.06 -21.93
N PRO A 291 -17.88 -0.29 -23.02
CA PRO A 291 -19.13 0.38 -23.38
C PRO A 291 -20.25 -0.63 -23.69
N LEU A 292 -19.90 -1.90 -23.94
CA LEU A 292 -20.83 -2.96 -24.35
C LEU A 292 -21.41 -3.71 -23.15
N CYS A 293 -20.55 -4.15 -22.23
CA CYS A 293 -20.95 -4.99 -21.10
C CYS A 293 -20.86 -4.31 -19.74
N CYS A 294 -20.41 -3.04 -19.70
CA CYS A 294 -20.16 -2.23 -18.49
C CYS A 294 -19.20 -2.87 -17.47
N GLN A 295 -18.52 -3.96 -17.84
CA GLN A 295 -17.51 -4.58 -17.00
C GLN A 295 -16.24 -3.73 -17.01
N VAL A 296 -15.58 -3.66 -15.86
CA VAL A 296 -14.27 -3.01 -15.74
C VAL A 296 -13.28 -3.76 -16.62
N ILE A 297 -12.68 -3.06 -17.57
CA ILE A 297 -11.63 -3.61 -18.42
C ILE A 297 -10.36 -3.68 -17.56
N ARG A 298 -10.07 -4.87 -17.03
CA ARG A 298 -8.81 -5.12 -16.32
C ARG A 298 -7.68 -5.26 -17.36
N GLY A 299 -6.53 -4.67 -17.07
CA GLY A 299 -5.35 -4.77 -17.94
C GLY A 299 -5.22 -3.69 -19.03
N LEU A 300 -6.06 -2.64 -19.01
CA LEU A 300 -5.99 -1.55 -20.00
C LEU A 300 -4.64 -0.81 -19.99
N ALA A 301 -3.93 -0.81 -18.86
CA ALA A 301 -2.56 -0.28 -18.78
C ALA A 301 -1.57 -1.01 -19.71
N ASN A 302 -1.83 -2.28 -20.03
CA ASN A 302 -0.92 -3.13 -20.80
C ASN A 302 -1.27 -3.19 -22.30
N ALA A 303 -2.48 -2.75 -22.70
CA ALA A 303 -2.90 -2.79 -24.10
C ALA A 303 -3.87 -1.62 -24.47
N PRO A 304 -3.46 -0.35 -24.30
CA PRO A 304 -4.28 0.79 -24.70
C PRO A 304 -4.56 0.82 -26.21
N SER A 305 -3.63 0.32 -27.03
CA SER A 305 -3.77 0.21 -28.50
C SER A 305 -4.92 -0.69 -28.93
N ALA A 306 -5.11 -1.85 -28.27
CA ALA A 306 -6.22 -2.76 -28.58
C ALA A 306 -7.58 -2.11 -28.28
N THR A 307 -7.66 -1.36 -27.18
CA THR A 307 -8.90 -0.65 -26.82
C THR A 307 -9.17 0.51 -27.78
N ALA A 308 -8.13 1.28 -28.14
CA ALA A 308 -8.21 2.35 -29.13
C ALA A 308 -8.55 1.84 -30.55
N ALA A 309 -8.15 0.61 -30.89
CA ALA A 309 -8.51 -0.02 -32.16
C ALA A 309 -9.96 -0.52 -32.19
N VAL A 310 -10.49 -0.99 -31.04
CA VAL A 310 -11.85 -1.56 -30.95
C VAL A 310 -12.92 -0.49 -30.71
N LEU A 311 -12.62 0.57 -29.95
CA LEU A 311 -13.56 1.65 -29.63
C LEU A 311 -14.25 2.28 -30.85
N PRO A 312 -13.52 2.62 -31.95
CA PRO A 312 -14.13 3.18 -33.16
C PRO A 312 -15.03 2.21 -33.91
N LEU A 313 -14.84 0.89 -33.71
CA LEU A 313 -15.66 -0.15 -34.34
C LEU A 313 -17.02 -0.29 -33.65
N ILE A 314 -17.15 0.21 -32.42
CA ILE A 314 -18.38 0.16 -31.63
C ILE A 314 -19.21 1.39 -31.96
N ARG A 315 -20.33 1.18 -32.64
CA ARG A 315 -21.27 2.26 -32.92
C ARG A 315 -22.15 2.58 -31.70
N PRO A 316 -22.68 3.82 -31.61
CA PRO A 316 -23.57 4.22 -30.51
C PRO A 316 -24.85 3.38 -30.40
N ASP A 317 -25.23 2.67 -31.47
CA ASP A 317 -26.36 1.76 -31.52
C ASP A 317 -26.08 0.37 -30.90
N GLY A 318 -24.87 0.16 -30.38
CA GLY A 318 -24.46 -1.10 -29.75
C GLY A 318 -24.04 -2.18 -30.75
N THR A 319 -23.80 -1.83 -32.00
CA THR A 319 -23.28 -2.76 -33.02
C THR A 319 -21.78 -2.62 -33.19
N LEU A 320 -21.10 -3.75 -33.38
CA LEU A 320 -19.68 -3.79 -33.76
C LEU A 320 -19.58 -4.04 -35.26
N HIS A 321 -18.95 -3.12 -35.98
CA HIS A 321 -18.70 -3.26 -37.42
C HIS A 321 -17.28 -3.77 -37.63
N ILE A 322 -17.14 -5.00 -38.12
CA ILE A 322 -15.84 -5.59 -38.48
C ILE A 322 -15.75 -5.63 -39.99
N VAL A 323 -14.79 -4.93 -40.58
CA VAL A 323 -14.52 -5.02 -42.02
C VAL A 323 -13.59 -6.20 -42.26
N GLY A 324 -14.09 -7.23 -42.94
CA GLY A 324 -13.31 -8.40 -43.37
C GLY A 324 -12.25 -8.04 -44.42
N PRO A 325 -11.28 -8.93 -44.66
CA PRO A 325 -10.23 -8.72 -45.66
C PRO A 325 -10.76 -8.64 -47.10
N ASP A 326 -11.97 -9.13 -47.34
CA ASP A 326 -12.74 -9.04 -48.59
C ASP A 326 -13.46 -7.69 -48.77
N GLY A 327 -13.39 -6.81 -47.77
CA GLY A 327 -14.11 -5.54 -47.73
C GLY A 327 -15.56 -5.67 -47.28
N GLU A 328 -16.03 -6.86 -46.92
CA GLU A 328 -17.38 -7.06 -46.39
C GLU A 328 -17.45 -6.54 -44.94
N THR A 329 -18.48 -5.76 -44.61
CA THR A 329 -18.69 -5.27 -43.25
C THR A 329 -19.61 -6.23 -42.50
N HIS A 330 -19.06 -7.02 -41.58
CA HIS A 330 -19.82 -7.84 -40.66
C HIS A 330 -20.34 -6.99 -39.51
N ILE A 331 -21.67 -6.92 -39.37
CA ILE A 331 -22.35 -6.21 -38.27
C ILE A 331 -22.68 -7.25 -37.20
N VAL A 332 -21.97 -7.19 -36.08
CA VAL A 332 -22.28 -8.01 -34.91
C VAL A 332 -23.13 -7.17 -33.97
N ALA A 333 -24.41 -7.52 -33.86
CA ALA A 333 -25.28 -6.97 -32.83
C ALA A 333 -24.82 -7.52 -31.47
N LEU A 334 -24.27 -6.65 -30.64
CA LEU A 334 -23.86 -7.05 -29.31
C LEU A 334 -25.08 -6.99 -28.41
N SER A 335 -25.29 -8.03 -27.61
CA SER A 335 -26.35 -8.05 -26.61
C SER A 335 -26.11 -6.90 -25.64
N THR A 336 -26.79 -5.76 -25.86
CA THR A 336 -26.81 -4.64 -24.92
C THR A 336 -27.42 -5.18 -23.64
N ARG A 337 -26.58 -5.53 -22.66
CA ARG A 337 -27.06 -5.70 -21.30
C ARG A 337 -27.62 -4.34 -20.92
N THR A 338 -28.92 -4.29 -20.68
CA THR A 338 -29.58 -3.12 -20.10
C THR A 338 -28.70 -2.64 -18.95
N ALA A 339 -28.16 -1.41 -19.06
CA ALA A 339 -27.33 -0.83 -18.03
C ALA A 339 -28.00 -1.12 -16.69
N PRO A 340 -27.29 -1.69 -15.69
CA PRO A 340 -27.91 -2.01 -14.42
C PRO A 340 -28.51 -0.71 -13.89
N ARG A 341 -29.85 -0.62 -13.99
CA ARG A 341 -30.67 0.44 -13.42
C ARG A 341 -30.14 0.65 -12.02
N ALA A 342 -29.59 1.84 -11.71
CA ALA A 342 -28.94 2.19 -10.45
C ALA A 342 -29.52 1.37 -9.29
N ALA A 343 -28.90 0.21 -9.06
CA ALA A 343 -29.49 -0.83 -8.24
C ALA A 343 -28.83 -0.71 -6.90
N ALA A 344 -29.67 -0.36 -5.92
CA ALA A 344 -29.55 -0.85 -4.56
C ALA A 344 -28.80 -2.19 -4.54
N THR A 345 -27.73 -2.21 -3.76
CA THR A 345 -26.78 -3.29 -3.56
C THR A 345 -27.47 -4.65 -3.38
N THR A 346 -27.79 -5.35 -4.47
CA THR A 346 -28.21 -6.75 -4.39
C THR A 346 -26.97 -7.61 -4.31
N ARG A 347 -26.74 -8.10 -3.09
CA ARG A 347 -25.70 -9.04 -2.66
C ARG A 347 -25.61 -10.23 -3.62
N SER A 348 -24.49 -10.35 -4.31
CA SER A 348 -24.06 -11.61 -4.91
C SER A 348 -23.61 -12.55 -3.78
N VAL A 349 -24.35 -13.62 -3.58
CA VAL A 349 -23.95 -14.78 -2.76
C VAL A 349 -22.78 -15.45 -3.46
N ALA A 350 -21.56 -15.11 -3.04
CA ALA A 350 -20.36 -15.86 -3.42
C ALA A 350 -20.06 -16.87 -2.30
N ARG A 351 -19.80 -18.12 -2.72
CA ARG A 351 -19.48 -19.27 -1.88
C ARG A 351 -18.46 -18.92 -0.79
N SER A 352 -18.79 -19.31 0.43
CA SER A 352 -17.94 -19.28 1.63
C SER A 352 -16.60 -19.94 1.33
N GLY A 353 -15.52 -19.19 1.50
CA GLY A 353 -14.16 -19.71 1.53
C GLY A 353 -13.90 -20.42 2.85
N ASP A 354 -13.18 -21.52 2.73
CA ASP A 354 -12.69 -22.40 3.77
C ASP A 354 -11.98 -21.64 4.90
N GLY A 355 -12.24 -22.08 6.14
CA GLY A 355 -12.01 -21.32 7.36
C GLY A 355 -10.54 -21.26 7.76
N THR A 356 -9.88 -20.14 7.46
CA THR A 356 -8.65 -19.77 8.18
C THR A 356 -9.05 -19.31 9.58
N VAL A 357 -8.61 -20.05 10.61
CA VAL A 357 -8.80 -19.68 12.02
C VAL A 357 -7.85 -18.51 12.32
N ASN A 358 -8.32 -17.48 13.03
CA ASN A 358 -7.42 -16.38 13.44
C ASN A 358 -6.43 -16.89 14.51
N ALA A 359 -5.39 -16.12 14.80
CA ALA A 359 -4.41 -16.42 15.85
C ALA A 359 -5.08 -16.75 17.22
N ASP A 360 -6.25 -16.17 17.48
CA ASP A 360 -7.03 -16.37 18.71
C ASP A 360 -7.90 -17.65 18.68
N GLY A 361 -7.72 -18.56 17.74
CA GLY A 361 -8.54 -19.79 17.62
C GLY A 361 -9.98 -19.55 17.13
N ASN A 362 -10.39 -18.29 16.94
CA ASN A 362 -11.74 -17.91 16.56
C ASN A 362 -11.91 -17.78 15.04
N GLN A 363 -13.05 -18.21 14.52
CA GLN A 363 -13.41 -18.03 13.11
C GLN A 363 -13.50 -16.54 12.76
N PRO A 364 -12.92 -16.06 11.65
CA PRO A 364 -13.04 -14.66 11.24
C PRO A 364 -14.51 -14.26 11.09
N PHE A 365 -14.83 -13.02 11.47
CA PHE A 365 -16.16 -12.47 11.27
C PHE A 365 -16.56 -12.58 9.80
N GLY A 366 -17.80 -12.99 9.56
CA GLY A 366 -18.36 -13.00 8.22
C GLY A 366 -18.31 -11.61 7.59
N ARG A 367 -18.32 -11.55 6.26
CA ARG A 367 -18.26 -10.27 5.52
C ARG A 367 -19.40 -9.34 5.97
N GLY A 368 -19.04 -8.26 6.66
CA GLY A 368 -19.97 -7.25 7.18
C GLY A 368 -20.69 -7.64 8.47
N GLU A 369 -20.37 -8.78 9.08
CA GLU A 369 -20.95 -9.20 10.35
C GLU A 369 -20.55 -8.26 11.49
N LEU A 370 -19.25 -7.97 11.62
CA LEU A 370 -18.75 -7.04 12.62
C LEU A 370 -19.34 -5.63 12.42
N GLU A 371 -19.45 -5.17 11.18
CA GLU A 371 -20.07 -3.87 10.86
C GLU A 371 -21.52 -3.82 11.37
N ARG A 372 -22.29 -4.90 11.17
CA ARG A 372 -23.67 -5.00 11.67
C ARG A 372 -23.71 -4.98 13.20
N LEU A 373 -22.88 -5.79 13.86
CA LEU A 373 -22.83 -5.87 15.33
C LEU A 373 -22.45 -4.54 15.98
N THR A 374 -21.47 -3.82 15.41
CA THR A 374 -21.08 -2.48 15.86
C THR A 374 -22.25 -1.50 15.80
N LEU A 375 -23.05 -1.54 14.73
CA LEU A 375 -24.19 -0.65 14.56
C LEU A 375 -25.38 -1.04 15.43
N ASP A 376 -25.67 -2.33 15.57
CA ASP A 376 -26.72 -2.84 16.44
C ASP A 376 -26.45 -2.46 17.90
N TYR A 377 -25.19 -2.54 18.34
CA TYR A 377 -24.78 -2.13 19.69
C TYR A 377 -24.99 -0.62 19.95
N LEU A 378 -24.59 0.23 19.00
CA LEU A 378 -24.82 1.67 19.08
C LEU A 378 -26.33 2.03 19.02
N ALA A 379 -27.09 1.35 18.17
CA ALA A 379 -28.53 1.54 18.04
C ALA A 379 -29.29 1.13 19.32
N ALA A 380 -28.77 0.17 20.08
CA ALA A 380 -29.32 -0.21 21.38
C ALA A 380 -29.06 0.83 22.48
N SER A 381 -28.12 1.77 22.28
CA SER A 381 -27.78 2.85 23.20
C SER A 381 -27.90 4.23 22.54
N PRO A 382 -29.09 4.61 22.04
CA PRO A 382 -29.28 5.86 21.32
C PRO A 382 -28.92 7.07 22.21
N GLY A 383 -28.20 8.03 21.65
CA GLY A 383 -27.76 9.25 22.34
C GLY A 383 -26.53 9.09 23.25
N ARG A 384 -26.06 7.86 23.51
CA ARG A 384 -24.83 7.65 24.30
C ARG A 384 -23.60 7.77 23.40
N GLN A 385 -22.68 8.64 23.80
CA GLN A 385 -21.37 8.78 23.17
C GLN A 385 -20.49 7.61 23.59
N MET A 386 -19.83 6.96 22.62
CA MET A 386 -18.95 5.82 22.87
C MET A 386 -17.70 5.91 22.00
N THR A 387 -16.56 5.50 22.55
CA THR A 387 -15.32 5.35 21.78
C THR A 387 -15.29 4.00 21.05
N PRO A 388 -14.47 3.84 19.99
CA PRO A 388 -14.23 2.53 19.39
C PRO A 388 -13.73 1.48 20.38
N GLN A 389 -12.96 1.89 21.41
CA GLN A 389 -12.47 0.99 22.45
C GLN A 389 -13.62 0.48 23.32
N ASP A 390 -14.53 1.37 23.77
CA ASP A 390 -15.68 0.98 24.59
C ASP A 390 -16.56 -0.06 23.86
N ILE A 391 -16.81 0.18 22.57
CA ILE A 391 -17.64 -0.71 21.75
C ILE A 391 -16.92 -2.04 21.50
N ALA A 392 -15.62 -2.03 21.21
CA ALA A 392 -14.85 -3.25 21.02
C ALA A 392 -14.83 -4.11 22.30
N THR A 393 -14.60 -3.51 23.46
CA THR A 393 -14.63 -4.18 24.77
C THR A 393 -16.01 -4.77 25.07
N ALA A 394 -17.08 -4.01 24.84
CA ALA A 394 -18.44 -4.49 25.07
C ALA A 394 -18.83 -5.65 24.14
N LEU A 395 -18.49 -5.56 22.85
CA LEU A 395 -18.71 -6.64 21.89
C LEU A 395 -17.88 -7.87 22.22
N ALA A 396 -16.63 -7.69 22.67
CA ALA A 396 -15.77 -8.80 23.06
C ALA A 396 -16.34 -9.57 24.26
N ALA A 397 -16.84 -8.85 25.27
CA ALA A 397 -17.53 -9.42 26.41
C ALA A 397 -18.84 -10.13 26.00
N GLN A 398 -19.63 -9.55 25.08
CA GLN A 398 -20.88 -10.13 24.62
C GLN A 398 -20.69 -11.41 23.80
N LEU A 399 -19.64 -11.46 22.97
CA LEU A 399 -19.36 -12.58 22.06
C LEU A 399 -18.42 -13.62 22.64
N ASN A 400 -17.85 -13.36 23.82
CA ASN A 400 -16.79 -14.16 24.44
C ASN A 400 -15.63 -14.41 23.46
N ARG A 401 -15.21 -13.36 22.76
CA ARG A 401 -14.25 -13.41 21.66
C ARG A 401 -13.50 -12.08 21.54
N ALA A 402 -12.23 -12.10 21.15
CA ALA A 402 -11.48 -10.89 20.84
C ALA A 402 -12.08 -10.10 19.64
N VAL A 403 -12.24 -8.79 19.81
CA VAL A 403 -12.71 -7.86 18.78
C VAL A 403 -11.67 -6.75 18.62
N SER A 404 -11.11 -6.60 17.42
CA SER A 404 -10.10 -5.57 17.15
C SER A 404 -10.71 -4.16 17.21
N ASN A 405 -10.15 -3.30 18.07
CA ASN A 405 -10.48 -1.86 18.12
C ASN A 405 -10.35 -1.21 16.73
N GLY A 406 -9.24 -1.47 16.02
CA GLY A 406 -9.00 -0.89 14.69
C GLY A 406 -10.09 -1.25 13.68
N ALA A 407 -10.61 -2.48 13.74
CA ALA A 407 -11.72 -2.91 12.88
C ALA A 407 -13.04 -2.19 13.23
N VAL A 408 -13.33 -2.04 14.54
CA VAL A 408 -14.49 -1.28 15.02
C VAL A 408 -14.38 0.20 14.61
N ARG A 409 -13.23 0.83 14.80
CA ARG A 409 -12.95 2.20 14.35
C ARG A 409 -13.22 2.39 12.85
N ASN A 410 -12.68 1.51 12.01
CA ASN A 410 -12.89 1.58 10.56
C ASN A 410 -14.39 1.46 10.18
N ASN A 411 -15.13 0.57 10.85
CA ASN A 411 -16.57 0.43 10.63
C ASN A 411 -17.35 1.68 11.07
N LEU A 412 -16.98 2.28 12.21
CA LEU A 412 -17.61 3.51 12.71
C LEU A 412 -17.34 4.70 11.79
N THR A 413 -16.10 4.94 11.37
CA THR A 413 -15.76 5.99 10.41
C THR A 413 -16.53 5.81 9.11
N LYS A 414 -16.64 4.58 8.60
CA LYS A 414 -17.43 4.26 7.41
C LYS A 414 -18.93 4.51 7.61
N ALA A 415 -19.48 4.21 8.77
CA ALA A 415 -20.88 4.44 9.10
C ALA A 415 -21.21 5.92 9.29
N ALA A 416 -20.30 6.69 9.90
CA ALA A 416 -20.40 8.13 10.05
C ALA A 416 -20.36 8.83 8.67
N ALA A 417 -19.41 8.44 7.80
CA ALA A 417 -19.35 8.91 6.42
C ALA A 417 -20.62 8.59 5.60
N ALA A 418 -21.33 7.52 5.95
CA ALA A 418 -22.61 7.16 5.35
C ALA A 418 -23.83 7.85 5.99
N GLY A 419 -23.64 8.70 7.01
CA GLY A 419 -24.71 9.40 7.72
C GLY A 419 -25.57 8.50 8.62
N ARG A 420 -25.12 7.29 8.96
CA ARG A 420 -25.87 6.35 9.82
C ARG A 420 -25.67 6.61 11.31
N ILE A 421 -24.53 7.17 11.67
CA ILE A 421 -24.16 7.59 13.03
C ILE A 421 -23.51 8.96 12.94
N LEU A 422 -23.42 9.68 14.06
CA LEU A 422 -22.78 10.98 14.14
C LEU A 422 -21.42 10.85 14.83
N LEU A 423 -20.41 11.47 14.25
CA LEU A 423 -19.11 11.70 14.89
C LEU A 423 -19.26 12.91 15.81
N VAL A 424 -18.91 12.77 17.09
CA VAL A 424 -19.12 13.81 18.11
C VAL A 424 -17.83 14.54 18.46
N SER A 425 -16.73 13.82 18.64
CA SER A 425 -15.39 14.37 18.84
C SER A 425 -14.36 13.53 18.10
N ASP A 426 -13.30 14.19 17.61
CA ASP A 426 -12.14 13.55 16.98
C ASP A 426 -11.04 13.15 17.98
N ASN A 427 -11.04 13.75 19.18
CA ASN A 427 -10.04 13.48 20.22
C ASN A 427 -10.64 13.55 21.63
N PRO A 428 -10.92 12.40 22.29
CA PRO A 428 -10.90 11.05 21.72
C PRO A 428 -12.00 10.85 20.68
N LEU A 429 -11.73 9.98 19.69
CA LEU A 429 -12.69 9.65 18.62
C LEU A 429 -13.96 9.04 19.22
N THR A 430 -15.09 9.74 19.14
CA THR A 430 -16.36 9.35 19.77
C THR A 430 -17.53 9.42 18.80
N PHE A 431 -18.39 8.42 18.85
CA PHE A 431 -19.55 8.31 17.96
C PHE A 431 -20.84 8.20 18.78
N VAL A 432 -21.95 8.64 18.19
CA VAL A 432 -23.29 8.52 18.77
C VAL A 432 -24.29 8.06 17.70
N HIS A 433 -25.18 7.15 18.08
CA HIS A 433 -26.37 6.88 17.27
C HIS A 433 -27.43 7.93 17.62
N PRO A 434 -27.95 8.70 16.65
CA PRO A 434 -28.96 9.71 16.94
C PRO A 434 -30.17 9.06 17.61
N ALA A 435 -30.66 9.70 18.68
CA ALA A 435 -31.93 9.29 19.27
C ALA A 435 -33.04 9.48 18.22
N PRO A 436 -34.01 8.56 18.13
CA PRO A 436 -35.18 8.79 17.29
C PRO A 436 -35.82 10.08 17.79
N THR A 437 -35.75 11.13 16.99
CA THR A 437 -36.49 12.36 17.29
C THR A 437 -37.96 11.97 17.32
N ASP A 438 -38.58 12.06 18.49
CA ASP A 438 -40.02 11.91 18.69
C ASP A 438 -40.74 12.98 17.87
N SER A 439 -40.82 12.75 16.56
CA SER A 439 -41.39 13.65 15.57
C SER A 439 -42.93 13.60 15.62
N GLY A 440 -43.49 13.16 16.75
CA GLY A 440 -44.91 12.92 16.98
C GLY A 440 -45.58 13.88 17.96
N ALA A 441 -44.87 14.85 18.54
CA ALA A 441 -45.46 15.85 19.44
C ALA A 441 -45.46 17.26 18.83
N ALA A 442 -45.75 17.36 17.52
CA ALA A 442 -46.18 18.63 16.95
C ALA A 442 -47.62 18.90 17.41
N ALA A 443 -47.74 19.86 18.33
CA ALA A 443 -48.96 20.36 18.92
C ALA A 443 -50.10 20.52 17.90
N GLU A 444 -51.21 19.80 18.12
CA GLU A 444 -52.55 20.33 17.85
C GLU A 444 -52.73 21.57 18.75
N ALA A 445 -52.21 22.70 18.30
CA ALA A 445 -52.64 24.00 18.79
C ALA A 445 -54.06 24.22 18.26
N ASP A 446 -55.03 23.84 19.09
CA ASP A 446 -56.45 24.16 19.01
C ASP A 446 -56.66 25.64 18.59
N PRO A 447 -57.17 25.94 17.38
CA PRO A 447 -57.60 27.27 17.01
C PRO A 447 -59.00 27.56 17.57
N GLY A 448 -59.13 27.52 18.89
CA GLY A 448 -60.36 27.77 19.63
C GLY A 448 -60.57 29.24 19.99
N SER A 449 -60.68 30.13 18.99
CA SER A 449 -61.20 31.50 19.10
C SER A 449 -61.50 31.95 17.67
N THR A 450 -62.73 32.18 17.22
CA THR A 450 -63.67 33.20 17.69
C THR A 450 -65.03 32.93 17.02
N GLU A 451 -66.14 32.93 17.76
CA GLU A 451 -67.44 33.47 17.32
C GLU A 451 -68.50 33.20 18.41
N GLN A 452 -68.90 34.25 19.15
CA GLN A 452 -70.30 34.48 19.52
C GLN A 452 -70.50 35.85 20.21
N SER A 453 -71.27 36.68 19.50
CA SER A 453 -72.26 37.70 19.92
C SER A 453 -71.83 38.93 20.73
#